data_AF-A0A4P5WHT5-F1
#
_entry.id   AF-A0A4P5WHT5-F1
#
_cell.length_a   1.000
_cell.length_b   1.000
_cell.length_c   1.000
_cell.angle_alpha   90.00
_cell.angle_beta   90.00
_cell.angle_gamma   90.00
#
_symmetry.space_group_name_H-M   'P 1'
#
loop_
_entity.id
_entity.type
_entity.pdbx_description
1 polymer ?
#
loop_
_entity_poly.entity_id
_entity_poly.type
_entity_poly.pdbx_seq_one_letter_code
_entity_poly.pdbx_strand_id
1 'polypeptide(L)'
;MKKLVALGLLVLVSTAALAQDPPAAGRGGRAGQGGRGAPDPRDMGGGTCAANAYNCKDAANPLPPANTVWMEEMTWMDVRDALKAGKTTAIITTGGMEPNGPWLVTGKHNYVLHANCEAIARKLGNALCAPTVKFVPEGRIDPQSSHMVSPGTISMREDTFRNVLVDIVHSLKMHGFKQIFLIGDSGGNQAGQRAVADSLNKLWNADPLVAHIQDYYTYNVVATHMEEHGIKEDTAKAERMHDDPIITLNMWIDDPKSVRAAERKKVGKASINGISIADDKKNKELATKIVAFRAQYTIEAMQKAIANKGTIPAPTGRRGGPPPQ
;
A
#
# COMPACT_ATOMS: atom_id res chain seq x y z
N MET A 1 62.05 -31.17 38.47
CA MET A 1 61.91 -32.03 37.26
C MET A 1 61.05 -31.28 36.27
N LYS A 2 61.61 -30.96 35.09
CA LYS A 2 60.94 -30.25 34.00
C LYS A 2 59.94 -31.20 33.31
N LYS A 3 58.72 -30.73 33.03
CA LYS A 3 57.96 -31.18 31.86
C LYS A 3 57.27 -29.99 31.21
N LEU A 4 57.75 -29.68 30.01
CA LEU A 4 57.13 -28.80 29.02
C LEU A 4 55.79 -29.42 28.59
N VAL A 5 54.77 -28.59 28.40
CA VAL A 5 53.64 -28.91 27.53
C VAL A 5 53.55 -27.82 26.47
N ALA A 6 53.60 -28.26 25.21
CA ALA A 6 53.72 -27.46 24.02
C ALA A 6 52.42 -26.69 23.72
N LEU A 7 52.58 -25.44 23.32
CA LEU A 7 51.54 -24.55 22.80
C LEU A 7 51.31 -24.89 21.32
N GLY A 8 50.20 -25.58 21.02
CA GLY A 8 49.77 -25.84 19.65
C GLY A 8 49.02 -24.62 19.09
N LEU A 9 49.67 -23.88 18.19
CA LEU A 9 49.10 -22.78 17.43
C LEU A 9 48.16 -23.35 16.35
N LEU A 10 46.84 -23.24 16.55
CA LEU A 10 45.86 -23.65 15.54
C LEU A 10 45.66 -22.48 14.55
N VAL A 11 46.33 -22.55 13.40
CA VAL A 11 46.08 -21.65 12.27
C VAL A 11 44.82 -22.13 11.55
N LEU A 12 43.70 -21.43 11.76
CA LEU A 12 42.48 -21.60 10.97
C LEU A 12 42.68 -20.93 9.61
N VAL A 13 43.04 -21.73 8.61
CA VAL A 13 43.03 -21.33 7.19
C VAL A 13 41.57 -21.32 6.74
N SER A 14 40.98 -20.14 6.60
CA SER A 14 39.67 -19.95 5.98
C SER A 14 39.79 -20.11 4.46
N THR A 15 39.47 -21.30 3.96
CA THR A 15 39.23 -21.50 2.53
C THR A 15 37.93 -20.80 2.16
N ALA A 16 38.03 -19.69 1.43
CA ALA A 16 36.90 -19.11 0.71
C ALA A 16 36.40 -20.14 -0.31
N ALA A 17 35.24 -20.75 -0.04
CA ALA A 17 34.52 -21.52 -1.02
C ALA A 17 33.96 -20.57 -2.07
N LEU A 18 34.65 -20.45 -3.21
CA LEU A 18 34.10 -19.90 -4.43
C LEU A 18 32.89 -20.76 -4.81
N ALA A 19 31.71 -20.14 -4.87
CA ALA A 19 30.53 -20.77 -5.41
C ALA A 19 30.84 -21.24 -6.84
N GLN A 20 30.84 -22.55 -7.06
CA GLN A 20 30.93 -23.14 -8.38
C GLN A 20 29.63 -22.85 -9.11
N ASP A 21 29.71 -22.25 -10.29
CA ASP A 21 28.58 -22.12 -11.19
C ASP A 21 27.93 -23.50 -11.42
N PRO A 22 26.59 -23.60 -11.39
CA PRO A 22 25.91 -24.86 -11.65
C PRO A 22 26.26 -25.35 -13.07
N PRO A 23 26.36 -26.69 -13.29
CA PRO A 23 26.67 -27.23 -14.60
C PRO A 23 25.57 -26.83 -15.59
N ALA A 24 26.01 -26.38 -16.77
CA ALA A 24 25.12 -26.03 -17.87
C ALA A 24 24.17 -27.19 -18.15
N ALA A 25 22.89 -27.00 -17.84
CA ALA A 25 21.84 -27.93 -18.20
C ALA A 25 21.87 -28.11 -19.72
N GLY A 26 22.03 -29.36 -20.15
CA GLY A 26 22.11 -29.75 -21.54
C GLY A 26 20.95 -29.15 -22.35
N ARG A 27 21.28 -28.69 -23.56
CA ARG A 27 20.35 -28.21 -24.58
C ARG A 27 19.31 -29.29 -24.89
N GLY A 28 18.21 -29.32 -24.14
CA GLY A 28 16.96 -29.96 -24.54
C GLY A 28 16.47 -29.27 -25.81
N GLY A 29 16.15 -30.08 -26.82
CA GLY A 29 15.93 -29.64 -28.20
C GLY A 29 15.02 -28.42 -28.34
N ARG A 30 15.54 -27.41 -29.05
CA ARG A 30 14.72 -26.38 -29.70
C ARG A 30 13.77 -27.10 -30.66
N ALA A 31 12.52 -27.29 -30.25
CA ALA A 31 11.44 -27.45 -31.20
C ALA A 31 11.42 -26.20 -32.10
N GLY A 32 11.51 -26.44 -33.41
CA GLY A 32 11.70 -25.50 -34.51
C GLY A 32 11.46 -24.01 -34.25
N GLN A 33 12.54 -23.21 -34.28
CA GLN A 33 12.45 -21.82 -34.74
C GLN A 33 12.27 -21.83 -36.27
N GLY A 34 11.06 -22.19 -36.73
CA GLY A 34 10.56 -21.66 -37.99
C GLY A 34 10.38 -20.15 -37.81
N GLY A 35 10.85 -19.35 -38.77
CA GLY A 35 11.01 -17.91 -38.65
C GLY A 35 9.83 -17.22 -37.97
N ARG A 36 10.02 -16.77 -36.72
CA ARG A 36 9.10 -15.82 -36.10
C ARG A 36 9.29 -14.51 -36.87
N GLY A 37 8.28 -14.14 -37.68
CA GLY A 37 8.21 -12.80 -38.26
C GLY A 37 8.31 -11.73 -37.16
N ALA A 38 8.48 -10.48 -37.57
CA ALA A 38 8.47 -9.37 -36.62
C ALA A 38 7.21 -9.44 -35.73
N PRO A 39 7.32 -9.21 -34.41
CA PRO A 39 6.16 -9.18 -33.52
C PRO A 39 5.08 -8.23 -34.05
N ASP A 40 3.81 -8.62 -33.99
CA ASP A 40 2.72 -7.72 -34.37
C ASP A 40 2.66 -6.61 -33.31
N PRO A 41 2.69 -5.32 -33.66
CA PRO A 41 2.62 -4.23 -32.69
C PRO A 41 1.33 -4.20 -31.86
N ARG A 42 0.32 -5.01 -32.23
CA ARG A 42 -0.91 -5.21 -31.46
C ARG A 42 -0.82 -6.37 -30.48
N ASP A 43 0.24 -7.18 -30.50
CA ASP A 43 0.44 -8.27 -29.55
C ASP A 43 0.47 -7.71 -28.11
N MET A 44 -0.35 -8.28 -27.24
CA MET A 44 -0.45 -7.94 -25.82
C MET A 44 -0.28 -9.18 -24.95
N GLY A 45 0.23 -8.98 -23.73
CA GLY A 45 0.39 -10.05 -22.74
C GLY A 45 1.46 -11.07 -23.14
N GLY A 46 1.25 -12.32 -22.75
CA GLY A 46 2.20 -13.43 -23.00
C GLY A 46 2.02 -14.15 -24.34
N GLY A 47 1.13 -13.68 -25.22
CA GLY A 47 0.77 -14.36 -26.47
C GLY A 47 0.76 -13.42 -27.68
N THR A 48 0.36 -13.93 -28.85
CA THR A 48 0.27 -13.15 -30.09
C THR A 48 -1.13 -13.14 -30.68
N CYS A 49 -1.44 -12.08 -31.42
CA CYS A 49 -2.64 -11.90 -32.22
C CYS A 49 -2.93 -13.08 -33.15
N ALA A 50 -1.88 -13.56 -33.83
CA ALA A 50 -2.00 -14.66 -34.78
C ALA A 50 -2.37 -15.98 -34.08
N ALA A 51 -1.93 -16.19 -32.84
CA ALA A 51 -2.25 -17.39 -32.07
C ALA A 51 -3.64 -17.32 -31.44
N ASN A 52 -4.07 -16.14 -30.98
CA ASN A 52 -5.38 -15.92 -30.40
C ASN A 52 -5.77 -14.44 -30.51
N ALA A 53 -6.94 -14.16 -31.08
CA ALA A 53 -7.45 -12.80 -31.25
C ALA A 53 -7.54 -12.02 -29.93
N TYR A 54 -7.79 -12.68 -28.79
CA TYR A 54 -7.83 -12.01 -27.48
C TYR A 54 -6.47 -11.50 -26.98
N ASN A 55 -5.37 -11.84 -27.64
CA ASN A 55 -4.06 -11.22 -27.39
C ASN A 55 -3.88 -9.92 -28.17
N CYS A 56 -4.83 -9.52 -29.03
CA CYS A 56 -4.74 -8.28 -29.78
C CYS A 56 -5.22 -7.07 -28.98
N LYS A 57 -4.44 -5.99 -29.01
CA LYS A 57 -4.73 -4.68 -28.38
C LYS A 57 -6.14 -4.16 -28.69
N ASP A 58 -6.62 -4.39 -29.90
CA ASP A 58 -7.90 -3.94 -30.45
C ASP A 58 -9.05 -4.95 -30.28
N ALA A 59 -8.79 -6.15 -29.74
CA ALA A 59 -9.83 -7.15 -29.53
C ALA A 59 -10.94 -6.65 -28.60
N ALA A 60 -12.19 -6.91 -28.97
CA ALA A 60 -13.34 -6.66 -28.09
C ALA A 60 -13.19 -7.49 -26.81
N ASN A 61 -13.47 -6.86 -25.66
CA ASN A 61 -13.52 -7.57 -24.39
C ASN A 61 -14.74 -8.50 -24.39
N PRO A 62 -14.59 -9.83 -24.21
CA PRO A 62 -15.71 -10.76 -24.23
C PRO A 62 -16.51 -10.78 -22.92
N LEU A 63 -16.05 -10.07 -21.89
CA LEU A 63 -16.66 -10.04 -20.56
C LEU A 63 -17.53 -8.79 -20.35
N PRO A 64 -18.52 -8.84 -19.44
CA PRO A 64 -19.19 -7.63 -18.99
C PRO A 64 -18.21 -6.67 -18.30
N PRO A 65 -18.53 -5.37 -18.21
CA PRO A 65 -17.68 -4.41 -17.50
C PRO A 65 -17.37 -4.88 -16.07
N ALA A 66 -16.09 -4.84 -15.69
CA ALA A 66 -15.65 -5.22 -14.35
C ALA A 66 -16.35 -4.38 -13.27
N ASN A 67 -16.88 -5.04 -12.24
CA ASN A 67 -17.49 -4.37 -11.08
C ASN A 67 -16.50 -4.25 -9.90
N THR A 68 -15.30 -3.77 -10.20
CA THR A 68 -14.26 -3.46 -9.22
C THR A 68 -13.53 -2.20 -9.64
N VAL A 69 -12.87 -1.56 -8.68
CA VAL A 69 -11.94 -0.45 -8.91
C VAL A 69 -10.48 -0.86 -8.70
N TRP A 70 -10.22 -2.09 -8.25
CA TRP A 70 -8.89 -2.62 -8.00
C TRP A 70 -8.28 -3.20 -9.27
N MET A 71 -7.16 -2.62 -9.72
CA MET A 71 -6.50 -3.06 -10.96
C MET A 71 -6.03 -4.52 -10.91
N GLU A 72 -5.70 -5.04 -9.72
CA GLU A 72 -5.28 -6.44 -9.51
C GLU A 72 -6.41 -7.47 -9.65
N GLU A 73 -7.66 -7.02 -9.62
CA GLU A 73 -8.84 -7.84 -9.82
C GLU A 73 -9.39 -7.72 -11.26
N MET A 74 -8.79 -6.85 -12.07
CA MET A 74 -9.17 -6.58 -13.45
C MET A 74 -8.30 -7.37 -14.42
N THR A 75 -8.87 -7.79 -15.55
CA THR A 75 -8.06 -8.24 -16.68
C THR A 75 -7.38 -7.05 -17.35
N TRP A 76 -6.33 -7.29 -18.16
CA TRP A 76 -5.70 -6.22 -18.93
C TRP A 76 -6.68 -5.51 -19.88
N MET A 77 -7.69 -6.25 -20.40
CA MET A 77 -8.74 -5.70 -21.26
C MET A 77 -9.67 -4.78 -20.47
N ASP A 78 -10.01 -5.13 -19.22
CA ASP A 78 -10.81 -4.28 -18.34
C ASP A 78 -10.09 -2.96 -18.04
N VAL A 79 -8.79 -3.01 -17.70
CA VAL A 79 -8.00 -1.79 -17.46
C VAL A 79 -7.91 -0.94 -18.73
N ARG A 80 -7.64 -1.56 -19.89
CA ARG A 80 -7.62 -0.88 -21.19
C ARG A 80 -8.96 -0.18 -21.47
N ASP A 81 -10.07 -0.87 -21.26
CA ASP A 81 -11.40 -0.33 -21.59
C ASP A 81 -11.85 0.72 -20.57
N ALA A 82 -11.47 0.58 -19.30
CA ALA A 82 -11.65 1.62 -18.28
C ALA A 82 -10.89 2.92 -18.63
N LEU A 83 -9.64 2.82 -19.09
CA LEU A 83 -8.86 3.97 -19.56
C LEU A 83 -9.54 4.64 -20.77
N LYS A 84 -9.99 3.86 -21.76
CA LYS A 84 -10.75 4.39 -22.91
C LYS A 84 -12.06 5.06 -22.48
N ALA A 85 -12.71 4.56 -21.44
CA ALA A 85 -13.92 5.13 -20.85
C ALA A 85 -13.66 6.34 -19.94
N GLY A 86 -12.42 6.81 -19.83
CA GLY A 86 -12.06 8.04 -19.10
C GLY A 86 -11.65 7.82 -17.64
N LYS A 87 -11.40 6.58 -17.19
CA LYS A 87 -10.83 6.33 -15.86
C LYS A 87 -9.32 6.59 -15.84
N THR A 88 -8.94 7.86 -15.95
CA THR A 88 -7.54 8.29 -16.10
C THR A 88 -6.84 8.65 -14.78
N THR A 89 -7.49 8.43 -13.64
CA THR A 89 -6.90 8.66 -12.31
C THR A 89 -6.47 7.32 -11.70
N ALA A 90 -5.25 7.24 -11.19
CA ALA A 90 -4.75 6.11 -10.42
C ALA A 90 -4.51 6.53 -8.97
N ILE A 91 -4.87 5.67 -8.02
CA ILE A 91 -4.57 5.83 -6.59
C ILE A 91 -3.63 4.72 -6.18
N ILE A 92 -2.45 5.08 -5.70
CA ILE A 92 -1.49 4.15 -5.10
C ILE A 92 -1.62 4.28 -3.59
N THR A 93 -1.95 3.17 -2.95
CA THR A 93 -1.99 3.04 -1.50
C THR A 93 -0.69 2.42 -1.00
N THR A 94 -0.12 2.98 0.06
CA THR A 94 0.97 2.33 0.81
C THR A 94 0.49 2.10 2.24
N GLY A 95 0.56 0.86 2.70
CA GLY A 95 0.11 0.48 4.04
C GLY A 95 1.30 0.29 4.96
N GLY A 96 1.48 -0.94 5.44
CA GLY A 96 2.55 -1.31 6.35
C GLY A 96 2.28 -2.61 7.09
N MET A 97 3.29 -3.07 7.83
CA MET A 97 3.20 -4.22 8.73
C MET A 97 3.94 -3.89 10.02
N GLU A 98 3.19 -3.69 11.11
CA GLU A 98 3.69 -3.09 12.36
C GLU A 98 2.91 -3.63 13.59
N PRO A 99 3.38 -3.43 14.83
CA PRO A 99 2.65 -3.85 16.02
C PRO A 99 1.44 -2.94 16.30
N ASN A 100 0.29 -3.55 16.59
CA ASN A 100 -0.99 -2.86 16.74
C ASN A 100 -1.74 -3.28 18.02
N GLY A 101 -1.00 -3.74 19.03
CA GLY A 101 -1.57 -4.40 20.20
C GLY A 101 -1.97 -5.86 19.93
N PRO A 102 -2.69 -6.50 20.88
CA PRO A 102 -2.97 -7.95 20.83
C PRO A 102 -4.17 -8.31 19.95
N TRP A 103 -4.93 -7.31 19.49
CA TRP A 103 -6.24 -7.53 18.89
C TRP A 103 -6.30 -7.28 17.39
N LEU A 104 -5.39 -6.45 16.87
CA LEU A 104 -5.34 -6.13 15.46
C LEU A 104 -4.31 -7.03 14.78
N VAL A 105 -4.57 -7.41 13.53
CA VAL A 105 -3.54 -8.00 12.67
C VAL A 105 -2.41 -6.99 12.41
N THR A 106 -1.19 -7.47 12.16
CA THR A 106 -0.03 -6.60 11.89
C THR A 106 -0.20 -5.74 10.64
N GLY A 107 -1.06 -6.18 9.70
CA GLY A 107 -1.36 -5.47 8.47
C GLY A 107 -2.48 -4.43 8.55
N LYS A 108 -2.80 -3.89 9.74
CA LYS A 108 -3.86 -2.87 10.01
C LYS A 108 -4.11 -1.89 8.87
N HIS A 109 -3.05 -1.20 8.44
CA HIS A 109 -3.09 -0.17 7.41
C HIS A 109 -3.62 -0.67 6.06
N ASN A 110 -3.35 -1.92 5.70
CA ASN A 110 -3.75 -2.47 4.42
C ASN A 110 -5.28 -2.67 4.35
N TYR A 111 -5.92 -3.05 5.46
CA TYR A 111 -7.38 -3.18 5.56
C TYR A 111 -8.06 -1.81 5.53
N VAL A 112 -7.50 -0.83 6.25
CA VAL A 112 -7.96 0.57 6.23
C VAL A 112 -7.92 1.13 4.80
N LEU A 113 -6.80 0.93 4.10
CA LEU A 113 -6.61 1.42 2.73
C LEU A 113 -7.46 0.67 1.70
N HIS A 114 -7.74 -0.63 1.92
CA HIS A 114 -8.62 -1.38 1.03
C HIS A 114 -10.04 -0.79 1.04
N ALA A 115 -10.65 -0.65 2.22
CA ALA A 115 -11.97 -0.01 2.32
C ALA A 115 -11.99 1.43 1.81
N ASN A 116 -10.95 2.22 2.16
CA ASN A 116 -10.93 3.65 1.83
C ASN A 116 -10.62 3.93 0.36
N CYS A 117 -9.68 3.22 -0.27
CA CYS A 117 -9.38 3.43 -1.69
C CYS A 117 -10.59 3.08 -2.54
N GLU A 118 -11.29 1.99 -2.24
CA GLU A 118 -12.51 1.62 -2.95
C GLU A 118 -13.56 2.74 -2.88
N ALA A 119 -13.83 3.26 -1.68
CA ALA A 119 -14.78 4.35 -1.50
C ALA A 119 -14.35 5.64 -2.24
N ILE A 120 -13.06 6.00 -2.19
CA ILE A 120 -12.52 7.16 -2.91
C ILE A 120 -12.70 6.98 -4.42
N ALA A 121 -12.25 5.85 -4.97
CA ALA A 121 -12.25 5.62 -6.41
C ALA A 121 -13.68 5.58 -6.99
N ARG A 122 -14.60 4.90 -6.29
CA ARG A 122 -16.02 4.88 -6.67
C ARG A 122 -16.65 6.27 -6.62
N LYS A 123 -16.33 7.06 -5.60
CA LYS A 123 -16.88 8.42 -5.44
C LYS A 123 -16.33 9.42 -6.47
N LEU A 124 -15.06 9.27 -6.87
CA LEU A 124 -14.48 10.04 -7.99
C LEU A 124 -15.09 9.65 -9.35
N GLY A 125 -15.44 8.37 -9.53
CA GLY A 125 -16.03 7.84 -10.76
C GLY A 125 -15.05 7.64 -11.92
N ASN A 126 -13.91 8.35 -11.92
CA ASN A 126 -12.86 8.28 -12.95
C ASN A 126 -11.52 7.71 -12.45
N ALA A 127 -11.53 7.02 -11.31
CA ALA A 127 -10.32 6.51 -10.67
C ALA A 127 -10.30 4.98 -10.55
N LEU A 128 -9.09 4.43 -10.50
CA LEU A 128 -8.78 3.03 -10.20
C LEU A 128 -7.72 2.96 -9.09
N CYS A 129 -7.83 1.96 -8.22
CA CYS A 129 -6.86 1.66 -7.17
C CYS A 129 -5.81 0.70 -7.72
N ALA A 130 -4.54 1.11 -7.66
CA ALA A 130 -3.40 0.23 -7.89
C ALA A 130 -3.25 -0.75 -6.71
N PRO A 131 -2.51 -1.85 -6.89
CA PRO A 131 -2.17 -2.77 -5.80
C PRO A 131 -1.60 -2.04 -4.58
N THR A 132 -2.07 -2.41 -3.38
CA THR A 132 -1.55 -1.82 -2.14
C THR A 132 -0.10 -2.24 -1.91
N VAL A 133 0.79 -1.27 -1.72
CA VAL A 133 2.19 -1.52 -1.34
C VAL A 133 2.24 -1.80 0.16
N LYS A 134 2.36 -3.07 0.52
CA LYS A 134 2.29 -3.56 1.91
C LYS A 134 3.61 -3.44 2.67
N PHE A 135 4.73 -3.36 1.96
CA PHE A 135 6.06 -3.21 2.54
C PHE A 135 6.47 -1.75 2.45
N VAL A 136 6.80 -1.14 3.59
CA VAL A 136 7.11 0.28 3.72
C VAL A 136 8.19 0.45 4.80
N PRO A 137 8.77 1.65 4.97
CA PRO A 137 9.66 1.92 6.09
C PRO A 137 8.91 1.81 7.43
N GLU A 138 9.29 0.85 8.27
CA GLU A 138 8.75 0.64 9.63
C GLU A 138 9.85 0.69 10.71
N GLY A 139 10.98 1.31 10.37
CA GLY A 139 12.18 1.39 11.20
C GLY A 139 13.40 0.70 10.59
N ARG A 140 14.58 0.88 11.20
CA ARG A 140 15.81 0.24 10.74
C ARG A 140 15.72 -1.28 10.96
N ILE A 141 16.23 -2.02 9.98
CA ILE A 141 16.28 -3.48 10.01
C ILE A 141 17.42 -3.95 10.95
N ASP A 142 18.60 -3.34 10.83
CA ASP A 142 19.78 -3.67 11.63
C ASP A 142 20.59 -2.39 11.97
N PRO A 143 20.85 -2.09 13.25
CA PRO A 143 20.15 -2.65 14.41
C PRO A 143 18.67 -2.23 14.37
N GLN A 144 17.80 -3.09 14.90
CA GLN A 144 16.35 -2.84 14.95
C GLN A 144 16.03 -1.51 15.65
N SER A 145 15.06 -0.77 15.12
CA SER A 145 14.54 0.47 15.73
C SER A 145 13.06 0.68 15.42
N SER A 146 12.35 1.50 16.21
CA SER A 146 10.92 1.79 15.97
C SER A 146 10.11 0.48 15.92
N HIS A 147 9.15 0.32 15.01
CA HIS A 147 8.31 -0.88 14.95
C HIS A 147 9.09 -2.17 14.66
N MET A 148 10.28 -2.10 14.04
CA MET A 148 11.15 -3.27 13.81
C MET A 148 11.65 -3.95 15.08
N VAL A 149 11.51 -3.34 16.28
CA VAL A 149 11.78 -4.03 17.55
C VAL A 149 10.72 -5.08 17.90
N SER A 150 9.55 -5.02 17.27
CA SER A 150 8.43 -5.92 17.51
C SER A 150 8.41 -7.07 16.48
N PRO A 151 8.20 -8.32 16.92
CA PRO A 151 8.05 -9.45 16.00
C PRO A 151 6.88 -9.27 15.02
N GLY A 152 7.08 -9.68 13.77
CA GLY A 152 6.07 -9.59 12.71
C GLY A 152 6.09 -8.29 11.90
N THR A 153 6.80 -7.26 12.37
CA THR A 153 7.08 -6.06 11.56
C THR A 153 7.98 -6.42 10.38
N ILE A 154 7.63 -5.94 9.19
CA ILE A 154 8.47 -6.06 7.99
C ILE A 154 8.74 -4.66 7.45
N SER A 155 10.00 -4.21 7.57
CA SER A 155 10.43 -2.89 7.11
C SER A 155 11.17 -2.97 5.79
N MET A 156 10.92 -1.99 4.93
CA MET A 156 11.72 -1.69 3.74
C MET A 156 12.62 -0.48 4.00
N ARG A 157 13.86 -0.51 3.48
CA ARG A 157 14.73 0.67 3.49
C ARG A 157 14.09 1.80 2.68
N GLU A 158 14.23 3.04 3.14
CA GLU A 158 13.67 4.23 2.49
C GLU A 158 13.96 4.29 0.98
N ASP A 159 15.22 4.09 0.57
CA ASP A 159 15.58 4.14 -0.85
C ASP A 159 14.93 3.03 -1.68
N THR A 160 14.77 1.83 -1.09
CA THR A 160 14.07 0.74 -1.76
C THR A 160 12.59 1.05 -1.92
N PHE A 161 11.96 1.64 -0.89
CA PHE A 161 10.57 2.09 -0.94
C PHE A 161 10.34 3.12 -2.05
N ARG A 162 11.21 4.14 -2.12
CA ARG A 162 11.12 5.17 -3.16
C ARG A 162 11.32 4.59 -4.56
N ASN A 163 12.28 3.68 -4.75
CA ASN A 163 12.51 3.05 -6.04
C ASN A 163 11.29 2.23 -6.51
N VAL A 164 10.68 1.46 -5.60
CA VAL A 164 9.43 0.73 -5.90
C VAL A 164 8.32 1.69 -6.31
N LEU A 165 8.14 2.80 -5.59
CA LEU A 165 7.12 3.79 -5.94
C LEU A 165 7.40 4.47 -7.27
N VAL A 166 8.65 4.79 -7.60
CA VAL A 166 9.04 5.34 -8.91
C VAL A 166 8.63 4.40 -10.03
N ASP A 167 8.92 3.10 -9.90
CA ASP A 167 8.60 2.11 -10.92
C ASP A 167 7.08 1.93 -11.08
N ILE A 168 6.31 1.93 -10.00
CA ILE A 168 4.85 1.85 -10.04
C ILE A 168 4.26 3.09 -10.72
N VAL A 169 4.64 4.30 -10.28
CA VAL A 169 4.13 5.55 -10.86
C VAL A 169 4.51 5.66 -12.33
N HIS A 170 5.73 5.30 -12.70
CA HIS A 170 6.19 5.32 -14.08
C HIS A 170 5.42 4.31 -14.95
N SER A 171 5.15 3.11 -14.45
CA SER A 171 4.32 2.12 -15.15
C SER A 171 2.92 2.65 -15.45
N LEU A 172 2.29 3.30 -14.46
CA LEU A 172 0.97 3.92 -14.64
C LEU A 172 1.00 5.08 -15.65
N LYS A 173 2.04 5.92 -15.62
CA LYS A 173 2.27 6.94 -16.65
C LYS A 173 2.34 6.29 -18.05
N MET A 174 3.10 5.22 -18.22
CA MET A 174 3.26 4.54 -19.50
C MET A 174 1.96 3.90 -20.01
N HIS A 175 1.06 3.47 -19.12
CA HIS A 175 -0.27 3.00 -19.48
C HIS A 175 -1.27 4.13 -19.82
N GLY A 176 -0.91 5.39 -19.60
CA GLY A 176 -1.70 6.55 -20.01
C GLY A 176 -2.55 7.21 -18.91
N PHE A 177 -2.36 6.83 -17.65
CA PHE A 177 -2.94 7.57 -16.52
C PHE A 177 -2.46 9.03 -16.51
N LYS A 178 -3.35 9.95 -16.14
CA LYS A 178 -3.15 11.42 -16.21
C LYS A 178 -3.01 12.07 -14.84
N GLN A 179 -3.55 11.43 -13.81
CA GLN A 179 -3.48 11.86 -12.42
C GLN A 179 -3.13 10.64 -11.58
N ILE A 180 -2.06 10.73 -10.81
CA ILE A 180 -1.56 9.62 -9.99
C ILE A 180 -1.38 10.13 -8.56
N PHE A 181 -2.19 9.61 -7.65
CA PHE A 181 -2.20 10.04 -6.25
C PHE A 181 -1.61 8.98 -5.34
N LEU A 182 -0.70 9.38 -4.45
CA LEU A 182 -0.15 8.52 -3.41
C LEU A 182 -0.81 8.86 -2.07
N ILE A 183 -1.48 7.88 -1.46
CA ILE A 183 -2.02 7.97 -0.09
C ILE A 183 -1.33 6.93 0.79
N GLY A 184 -0.90 7.33 1.99
CA GLY A 184 -0.16 6.47 2.92
C GLY A 184 -0.80 6.50 4.29
N ASP A 185 -0.95 5.32 4.91
CA ASP A 185 -1.67 5.17 6.18
C ASP A 185 -0.76 4.96 7.39
N SER A 186 0.56 4.89 7.20
CA SER A 186 1.54 4.85 8.28
C SER A 186 2.58 5.97 8.18
N GLY A 187 3.25 6.28 9.30
CA GLY A 187 4.18 7.40 9.39
C GLY A 187 5.38 7.29 8.45
N GLY A 188 5.92 6.09 8.27
CA GLY A 188 7.06 5.84 7.38
C GLY A 188 6.76 6.02 5.90
N ASN A 189 5.48 6.12 5.51
CA ASN A 189 5.09 6.32 4.12
C ASN A 189 5.33 7.75 3.64
N GLN A 190 5.11 8.72 4.54
CA GLN A 190 4.78 10.10 4.17
C GLN A 190 5.95 10.79 3.44
N ALA A 191 7.16 10.70 3.99
CA ALA A 191 8.34 11.35 3.43
C ALA A 191 8.74 10.74 2.06
N GLY A 192 8.70 9.42 1.93
CA GLY A 192 9.02 8.72 0.69
C GLY A 192 8.02 9.02 -0.43
N GLN A 193 6.72 8.97 -0.13
CA GLN A 193 5.67 9.33 -1.08
C GLN A 193 5.82 10.77 -1.57
N ARG A 194 6.05 11.72 -0.64
CA ARG A 194 6.27 13.13 -0.95
C ARG A 194 7.48 13.33 -1.87
N ALA A 195 8.62 12.72 -1.52
CA ALA A 195 9.85 12.84 -2.27
C ALA A 195 9.71 12.31 -3.71
N VAL A 196 9.02 11.17 -3.89
CA VAL A 196 8.75 10.60 -5.21
C VAL A 196 7.81 11.49 -6.02
N ALA A 197 6.68 11.93 -5.44
CA ALA A 197 5.73 12.79 -6.12
C ALA A 197 6.37 14.10 -6.62
N ASP A 198 7.12 14.78 -5.76
CA ASP A 198 7.75 16.06 -6.08
C ASP A 198 8.85 15.89 -7.15
N SER A 199 9.66 14.83 -7.05
CA SER A 199 10.73 14.54 -8.01
C SER A 199 10.18 14.22 -9.40
N LEU A 200 9.13 13.40 -9.47
CA LEU A 200 8.50 13.01 -10.74
C LEU A 200 7.72 14.16 -11.37
N ASN A 201 7.01 15.00 -10.60
CA ASN A 201 6.41 16.22 -11.13
C ASN A 201 7.44 17.18 -11.70
N LYS A 202 8.58 17.36 -11.01
CA LYS A 202 9.67 18.19 -11.53
C LYS A 202 10.22 17.62 -12.84
N LEU A 203 10.41 16.31 -12.91
CA LEU A 203 10.94 15.64 -14.10
C LEU A 203 9.97 15.68 -15.28
N TRP A 204 8.68 15.55 -15.02
CA TRP A 204 7.64 15.42 -16.04
C TRP A 204 6.84 16.70 -16.27
N ASN A 205 7.24 17.81 -15.65
CA ASN A 205 6.50 19.07 -15.69
C ASN A 205 5.00 18.92 -15.33
N ALA A 206 4.72 18.08 -14.32
CA ALA A 206 3.38 17.71 -13.87
C ALA A 206 2.46 17.14 -14.97
N ASP A 207 3.02 16.45 -15.99
CA ASP A 207 2.25 15.70 -17.00
C ASP A 207 2.80 14.25 -17.19
N PRO A 208 2.14 13.23 -16.62
CA PRO A 208 0.94 13.31 -15.79
C PRO A 208 1.20 13.97 -14.43
N LEU A 209 0.14 14.45 -13.79
CA LEU A 209 0.19 14.96 -12.43
C LEU A 209 0.46 13.79 -11.46
N VAL A 210 1.47 13.94 -10.60
CA VAL A 210 1.73 13.03 -9.48
C VAL A 210 1.62 13.80 -8.17
N ALA A 211 0.84 13.34 -7.19
CA ALA A 211 0.77 14.06 -5.92
C ALA A 211 0.66 13.11 -4.72
N HIS A 212 1.43 13.40 -3.68
CA HIS A 212 1.22 12.80 -2.37
C HIS A 212 0.09 13.54 -1.64
N ILE A 213 -0.88 12.81 -1.11
CA ILE A 213 -2.03 13.37 -0.39
C ILE A 213 -1.80 13.19 1.11
N GLN A 214 -0.99 14.07 1.67
CA GLN A 214 -0.60 14.08 3.09
C GLN A 214 -1.80 14.22 4.05
N ASP A 215 -2.87 14.90 3.61
CA ASP A 215 -4.10 15.09 4.36
C ASP A 215 -4.75 13.75 4.74
N TYR A 216 -4.59 12.70 3.93
CA TYR A 216 -5.12 11.36 4.25
C TYR A 216 -4.66 10.86 5.63
N TYR A 217 -3.43 11.18 6.02
CA TYR A 217 -2.81 10.75 7.29
C TYR A 217 -3.15 11.65 8.49
N THR A 218 -4.04 12.64 8.33
CA THR A 218 -4.45 13.53 9.43
C THR A 218 -5.54 12.92 10.29
N TYR A 219 -5.18 11.87 11.03
CA TYR A 219 -6.07 11.13 11.93
C TYR A 219 -6.86 12.01 12.92
N ASN A 220 -6.25 13.10 13.39
CA ASN A 220 -6.91 14.04 14.29
C ASN A 220 -8.15 14.71 13.66
N VAL A 221 -8.16 14.97 12.35
CA VAL A 221 -9.32 15.55 11.65
C VAL A 221 -10.47 14.56 11.61
N VAL A 222 -10.16 13.28 11.38
CA VAL A 222 -11.14 12.18 11.41
C VAL A 222 -11.69 12.00 12.82
N ALA A 223 -10.82 12.00 13.85
CA ALA A 223 -11.22 11.91 15.25
C ALA A 223 -12.20 13.03 15.64
N THR A 224 -11.84 14.29 15.37
CA THR A 224 -12.71 15.43 15.65
C THR A 224 -14.06 15.33 14.96
N HIS A 225 -14.11 14.91 13.69
CA HIS A 225 -15.38 14.71 13.00
C HIS A 225 -16.22 13.58 13.63
N MET A 226 -15.57 12.49 14.03
CA MET A 226 -16.27 11.32 14.56
C MET A 226 -16.78 11.48 16.00
N GLU A 227 -16.25 12.44 16.76
CA GLU A 227 -16.82 12.82 18.06
C GLU A 227 -18.29 13.27 17.93
N GLU A 228 -18.59 14.10 16.92
CA GLU A 228 -19.95 14.57 16.61
C GLU A 228 -20.88 13.43 16.13
N HIS A 229 -20.30 12.29 15.77
CA HIS A 229 -20.99 11.12 15.22
C HIS A 229 -21.01 9.91 16.17
N GLY A 230 -20.70 10.14 17.45
CA GLY A 230 -20.87 9.15 18.51
C GLY A 230 -19.62 8.32 18.84
N ILE A 231 -18.45 8.70 18.33
CA ILE A 231 -17.14 8.14 18.72
C ILE A 231 -16.38 9.20 19.52
N LYS A 232 -16.90 9.52 20.71
CA LYS A 232 -16.22 10.38 21.67
C LYS A 232 -15.51 9.51 22.71
N GLU A 233 -14.21 9.34 22.53
CA GLU A 233 -13.40 8.52 23.42
C GLU A 233 -13.37 9.10 24.84
N ASP A 234 -13.33 8.20 25.82
CA ASP A 234 -13.17 8.55 27.23
C ASP A 234 -11.68 8.52 27.56
N THR A 235 -11.06 9.69 27.66
CA THR A 235 -9.61 9.80 27.93
C THR A 235 -9.21 9.20 29.28
N ALA A 236 -10.13 9.10 30.24
CA ALA A 236 -9.88 8.42 31.51
C ALA A 236 -9.84 6.89 31.35
N LYS A 237 -10.36 6.36 30.24
CA LYS A 237 -10.33 4.94 29.86
C LYS A 237 -9.33 4.65 28.73
N ALA A 238 -8.45 5.59 28.39
CA ALA A 238 -7.47 5.39 27.35
C ALA A 238 -6.60 4.16 27.65
N GLU A 239 -6.65 3.17 26.77
CA GLU A 239 -5.94 1.90 26.89
C GLU A 239 -4.47 2.03 26.47
N ARG A 240 -4.10 3.15 25.85
CA ARG A 240 -2.73 3.49 25.39
C ARG A 240 -2.13 2.40 24.49
N MET A 241 -2.98 1.81 23.65
CA MET A 241 -2.57 0.88 22.62
C MET A 241 -2.48 1.58 21.27
N HIS A 242 -1.76 0.96 20.34
CA HIS A 242 -1.75 1.36 18.93
C HIS A 242 -3.00 0.86 18.18
N ASP A 243 -4.15 1.05 18.82
CA ASP A 243 -5.51 0.68 18.42
C ASP A 243 -6.48 1.72 18.98
N ASP A 244 -7.44 2.14 18.17
CA ASP A 244 -8.49 3.10 18.52
C ASP A 244 -9.82 2.70 17.85
N PRO A 245 -10.97 3.22 18.30
CA PRO A 245 -12.26 2.85 17.76
C PRO A 245 -12.43 3.16 16.26
N ILE A 246 -11.84 4.25 15.76
CA ILE A 246 -11.97 4.67 14.36
C ILE A 246 -11.23 3.71 13.46
N ILE A 247 -9.98 3.40 13.79
CA ILE A 247 -9.16 2.40 13.10
C ILE A 247 -9.84 1.03 13.13
N THR A 248 -10.23 0.56 14.32
CA THR A 248 -10.87 -0.75 14.46
C THR A 248 -12.13 -0.83 13.60
N LEU A 249 -13.00 0.19 13.62
CA LEU A 249 -14.21 0.18 12.81
C LEU A 249 -13.92 0.27 11.30
N ASN A 250 -12.90 1.04 10.89
CA ASN A 250 -12.50 1.13 9.48
C ASN A 250 -11.91 -0.19 8.96
N MET A 251 -11.19 -0.95 9.80
CA MET A 251 -10.74 -2.31 9.46
C MET A 251 -11.90 -3.32 9.49
N TRP A 252 -12.83 -3.16 10.44
CA TRP A 252 -13.94 -4.08 10.65
C TRP A 252 -14.88 -4.15 9.45
N ILE A 253 -15.14 -3.03 8.77
CA ILE A 253 -15.99 -3.02 7.58
C ILE A 253 -15.35 -3.72 6.38
N ASP A 254 -14.03 -3.81 6.37
CA ASP A 254 -13.27 -4.57 5.37
C ASP A 254 -13.29 -6.08 5.70
N ASP A 255 -12.81 -6.44 6.89
CA ASP A 255 -12.87 -7.79 7.42
C ASP A 255 -12.99 -7.76 8.96
N PRO A 256 -14.14 -8.16 9.55
CA PRO A 256 -14.29 -8.23 11.01
C PRO A 256 -13.26 -9.13 11.72
N LYS A 257 -12.64 -10.10 11.03
CA LYS A 257 -11.60 -10.97 11.60
C LYS A 257 -10.27 -10.25 11.78
N SER A 258 -10.04 -9.15 11.06
CA SER A 258 -8.82 -8.34 11.15
C SER A 258 -8.66 -7.65 12.52
N VAL A 259 -9.77 -7.46 13.24
CA VAL A 259 -9.81 -6.80 14.56
C VAL A 259 -10.13 -7.77 15.71
N ARG A 260 -10.17 -9.07 15.42
CA ARG A 260 -10.49 -10.15 16.38
C ARG A 260 -11.79 -9.89 17.14
N ALA A 261 -12.81 -9.35 16.46
CA ALA A 261 -14.05 -8.89 17.09
C ALA A 261 -14.73 -10.01 17.91
N ALA A 262 -14.79 -11.23 17.37
CA ALA A 262 -15.39 -12.37 18.04
C ALA A 262 -14.61 -12.79 19.30
N GLU A 263 -13.28 -12.81 19.23
CA GLU A 263 -12.39 -13.13 20.35
C GLU A 263 -12.47 -12.06 21.45
N ARG A 264 -12.46 -10.78 21.08
CA ARG A 264 -12.66 -9.65 22.01
C ARG A 264 -13.98 -9.78 22.76
N LYS A 265 -15.08 -10.14 22.08
CA LYS A 265 -16.39 -10.37 22.73
C LYS A 265 -16.32 -11.50 23.75
N LYS A 266 -15.69 -12.63 23.41
CA LYS A 266 -15.55 -13.80 24.31
C LYS A 266 -14.81 -13.49 25.61
N VAL A 267 -13.81 -12.60 25.56
CA VAL A 267 -12.99 -12.25 26.74
C VAL A 267 -13.44 -10.96 27.43
N GLY A 268 -14.60 -10.40 27.06
CA GLY A 268 -15.12 -9.16 27.65
C GLY A 268 -14.27 -7.92 27.33
N LYS A 269 -13.58 -7.91 26.19
CA LYS A 269 -12.73 -6.82 25.68
C LYS A 269 -13.25 -6.22 24.37
N ALA A 270 -14.56 -6.29 24.14
CA ALA A 270 -15.22 -5.66 23.00
C ALA A 270 -15.53 -4.16 23.24
N SER A 271 -14.55 -3.45 23.78
CA SER A 271 -14.55 -2.00 23.91
C SER A 271 -13.14 -1.48 23.71
N ILE A 272 -13.01 -0.24 23.24
CA ILE A 272 -11.73 0.46 23.05
C ILE A 272 -11.94 1.89 23.55
N ASN A 273 -11.12 2.35 24.50
CA ASN A 273 -11.15 3.73 25.01
C ASN A 273 -12.56 4.21 25.41
N GLY A 274 -13.36 3.31 25.98
CA GLY A 274 -14.74 3.57 26.40
C GLY A 274 -15.81 3.41 25.31
N ILE A 275 -15.44 3.16 24.06
CA ILE A 275 -16.38 2.91 22.95
C ILE A 275 -16.62 1.41 22.79
N SER A 276 -17.88 0.98 22.81
CA SER A 276 -18.25 -0.42 22.57
C SER A 276 -18.17 -0.77 21.09
N ILE A 277 -17.58 -1.93 20.79
CA ILE A 277 -17.55 -2.57 19.46
C ILE A 277 -18.29 -3.91 19.47
N ALA A 278 -19.18 -4.14 20.45
CA ALA A 278 -19.87 -5.41 20.62
C ALA A 278 -21.05 -5.62 19.65
N ASP A 279 -21.64 -4.53 19.15
CA ASP A 279 -22.83 -4.53 18.29
C ASP A 279 -22.45 -4.36 16.82
N ASP A 280 -22.60 -5.43 16.04
CA ASP A 280 -22.19 -5.44 14.62
C ASP A 280 -23.04 -4.52 13.74
N LYS A 281 -24.30 -4.27 14.09
CA LYS A 281 -25.16 -3.33 13.35
C LYS A 281 -24.67 -1.91 13.58
N LYS A 282 -24.43 -1.54 14.84
CA LYS A 282 -23.90 -0.21 15.19
C LYS A 282 -22.49 -0.01 14.62
N ASN A 283 -21.65 -1.04 14.67
CA ASN A 283 -20.31 -1.01 14.07
C ASN A 283 -20.38 -0.72 12.57
N LYS A 284 -21.26 -1.40 11.83
CA LYS A 284 -21.46 -1.16 10.40
C LYS A 284 -21.87 0.28 10.11
N GLU A 285 -22.80 0.83 10.87
CA GLU A 285 -23.26 2.22 10.70
C GLU A 285 -22.12 3.22 10.93
N LEU A 286 -21.34 3.05 12.01
CA LEU A 286 -20.20 3.93 12.32
C LEU A 286 -19.06 3.77 11.32
N ALA A 287 -18.68 2.55 10.97
CA ALA A 287 -17.63 2.28 9.99
C ALA A 287 -17.95 2.85 8.61
N THR A 288 -19.22 2.79 8.19
CA THR A 288 -19.68 3.41 6.94
C THR A 288 -19.48 4.93 6.97
N LYS A 289 -19.79 5.59 8.10
CA LYS A 289 -19.57 7.04 8.26
C LYS A 289 -18.07 7.39 8.23
N ILE A 290 -17.22 6.59 8.88
CA ILE A 290 -15.77 6.77 8.87
C ILE A 290 -15.23 6.72 7.44
N VAL A 291 -15.55 5.65 6.70
CA VAL A 291 -15.11 5.48 5.30
C VAL A 291 -15.62 6.62 4.43
N ALA A 292 -16.90 7.00 4.57
CA ALA A 292 -17.50 8.08 3.79
C ALA A 292 -16.83 9.43 4.03
N PHE A 293 -16.54 9.77 5.30
CA PHE A 293 -15.84 10.99 5.67
C PHE A 293 -14.40 10.99 5.14
N ARG A 294 -13.63 9.92 5.42
CA ARG A 294 -12.24 9.80 4.96
C ARG A 294 -12.16 9.88 3.43
N ALA A 295 -13.08 9.24 2.72
CA ALA A 295 -13.13 9.33 1.27
C ALA A 295 -13.39 10.77 0.78
N GLN A 296 -14.38 11.45 1.34
CA GLN A 296 -14.70 12.83 0.98
C GLN A 296 -13.53 13.78 1.24
N TYR A 297 -12.96 13.71 2.45
CA TYR A 297 -11.86 14.57 2.86
C TYR A 297 -10.61 14.35 2.00
N THR A 298 -10.33 13.10 1.62
CA THR A 298 -9.23 12.77 0.71
C THR A 298 -9.46 13.31 -0.69
N ILE A 299 -10.69 13.23 -1.22
CA ILE A 299 -11.05 13.78 -2.54
C ILE A 299 -10.86 15.30 -2.57
N GLU A 300 -11.27 16.00 -1.51
CA GLU A 300 -11.04 17.45 -1.39
C GLU A 300 -9.54 17.79 -1.40
N ALA A 301 -8.71 16.98 -0.74
CA ALA A 301 -7.26 17.14 -0.78
C ALA A 301 -6.67 16.84 -2.17
N MET A 302 -7.18 15.83 -2.88
CA MET A 302 -6.82 15.57 -4.28
C MET A 302 -7.17 16.75 -5.19
N GLN A 303 -8.36 17.35 -5.03
CA GLN A 303 -8.77 18.53 -5.79
C GLN A 303 -7.83 19.73 -5.54
N LYS A 304 -7.40 19.94 -4.30
CA LYS A 304 -6.39 20.97 -3.98
C LYS A 304 -5.04 20.67 -4.64
N ALA A 305 -4.61 19.41 -4.65
CA ALA A 305 -3.37 19.01 -5.33
C ALA A 305 -3.44 19.21 -6.86
N ILE A 306 -4.61 18.94 -7.47
CA ILE A 306 -4.86 19.23 -8.89
C ILE A 306 -4.73 20.73 -9.17
N ALA A 307 -5.41 21.58 -8.39
CA ALA A 307 -5.34 23.02 -8.53
C ALA A 307 -3.90 23.55 -8.34
N ASN A 308 -3.13 22.93 -7.44
CA ASN A 308 -1.73 23.24 -7.17
C ASN A 308 -0.75 22.65 -8.21
N LYS A 309 -1.21 21.80 -9.13
CA LYS A 309 -0.36 21.02 -10.06
C LYS A 309 0.73 20.21 -9.37
N GLY A 310 0.42 19.64 -8.20
CA GLY A 310 1.34 18.78 -7.46
C GLY A 310 0.98 18.67 -5.99
N THR A 311 1.84 18.00 -5.22
CA THR A 311 1.68 17.90 -3.77
C THR A 311 1.57 19.28 -3.13
N ILE A 312 0.56 19.46 -2.28
CA ILE A 312 0.34 20.72 -1.57
C ILE A 312 1.49 20.96 -0.58
N PRO A 313 1.95 22.22 -0.40
CA PRO A 313 2.99 22.53 0.59
C PRO A 313 2.62 21.99 1.97
N ALA A 314 3.62 21.50 2.72
CA ALA A 314 3.40 21.15 4.11
C ALA A 314 2.99 22.42 4.88
N PRO A 315 2.04 22.33 5.84
CA PRO A 315 1.68 23.48 6.67
C PRO A 315 2.92 24.09 7.33
N THR A 316 3.08 25.40 7.23
CA THR A 316 4.17 26.14 7.90
C THR A 316 3.99 26.00 9.42
N GLY A 317 4.84 25.21 10.07
CA GLY A 317 4.84 25.08 11.54
C GLY A 317 4.97 23.66 12.10
N ARG A 318 4.75 22.61 11.31
CA ARG A 318 5.11 21.24 11.72
C ARG A 318 6.58 20.98 11.37
N ARG A 319 7.50 21.31 12.30
CA ARG A 319 8.72 20.50 12.41
C ARG A 319 8.24 19.07 12.59
N GLY A 320 8.72 18.15 11.75
CA GLY A 320 8.39 16.73 11.86
C GLY A 320 8.51 16.29 13.30
N GLY A 321 7.38 16.12 13.97
CA GLY A 321 7.35 15.44 15.25
C GLY A 321 7.88 14.03 15.01
N PRO A 322 8.57 13.43 15.99
CA PRO A 322 8.91 12.02 15.88
C PRO A 322 7.62 11.23 15.61
N PRO A 323 7.70 10.10 14.87
CA PRO A 323 6.55 9.23 14.73
C PRO A 323 5.98 8.94 16.13
N PRO A 324 4.64 8.85 16.28
CA PRO A 324 4.06 8.36 17.53
C PRO A 324 4.78 7.06 17.90
N GLN A 325 5.26 7.01 19.15
CA GLN A 325 5.99 5.87 19.71
C GLN A 325 5.09 4.66 19.87
#